data_AF-X1SSV3-F1
#
_entry.id   AF-X1SSV3-F1
#
_cell.length_a   1.000
_cell.length_b   1.000
_cell.length_c   1.000
_cell.angle_alpha   90.00
_cell.angle_beta   90.00
_cell.angle_gamma   90.00
#
_symmetry.space_group_name_H-M   'P 1'
#
loop_
_entity.id
_entity.type
_entity.pdbx_description
1 polymer ?
#
loop_
_entity_poly.entity_id
_entity_poly.type
_entity_poly.pdbx_seq_one_letter_code
_entity_poly.pdbx_strand_id
1 'polypeptide(L)' 'MYNIINDQEIEKLLYGSRERGLRDYTMIYLTLATGLRCSELIGLKFEDIAPFGLPALILIVPPRLA' A
#
# COMPACT_ATOMS: atom_id res chain seq x y z
N MET A 1 -22.53 5.17 -12.84
CA MET A 1 -21.63 4.81 -13.95
C MET A 1 -20.29 4.44 -13.33
N TYR A 2 -19.85 3.19 -13.48
CA TYR A 2 -18.54 2.77 -12.96
C TYR A 2 -17.54 2.87 -14.10
N ASN A 3 -16.49 3.67 -13.92
CA ASN A 3 -15.36 3.68 -14.83
C ASN A 3 -14.46 2.50 -14.45
N ILE A 4 -14.43 1.48 -15.30
CA ILE A 4 -13.52 0.34 -15.15
C ILE A 4 -12.19 0.77 -15.76
N ILE A 5 -11.12 0.74 -14.97
CA ILE A 5 -9.77 0.97 -15.47
C ILE A 5 -9.24 -0.32 -16.11
N ASN A 6 -8.55 -0.21 -17.24
CA ASN A 6 -7.90 -1.35 -17.89
C ASN A 6 -6.42 -1.49 -17.50
N ASP A 7 -5.79 -2.58 -17.91
CA ASP A 7 -4.39 -2.89 -17.56
C ASP A 7 -3.41 -1.80 -18.03
N GLN A 8 -3.62 -1.21 -19.20
CA GLN A 8 -2.75 -0.13 -19.70
C GLN A 8 -2.90 1.15 -18.88
N GLU A 9 -4.10 1.44 -18.39
CA GLU A 9 -4.35 2.58 -17.50
C GLU A 9 -3.74 2.35 -16.12
N ILE A 10 -3.78 1.11 -15.62
CA ILE A 10 -3.10 0.70 -14.39
C ILE A 10 -1.59 0.92 -14.50
N GLU A 11 -0.97 0.48 -15.61
CA GLU A 11 0.46 0.68 -15.85
C GLU A 11 0.84 2.16 -15.85
N LYS A 12 0.05 3.00 -16.56
CA LYS A 12 0.27 4.46 -16.60
C LYS A 12 0.15 5.08 -15.21
N LEU A 13 -0.82 4.64 -14.41
CA LEU A 13 -1.04 5.12 -13.05
C LEU A 13 0.13 4.75 -12.12
N LEU A 14 0.59 3.50 -12.19
CA LEU A 14 1.75 3.03 -11.42
C LEU A 14 3.04 3.75 -11.86
N TYR A 15 3.24 3.98 -13.15
CA TYR A 15 4.38 4.73 -13.65
C TYR A 15 4.35 6.19 -13.15
N GLY A 16 3.22 6.90 -13.35
CA GLY A 16 3.08 8.29 -12.94
C GLY A 16 3.17 8.50 -11.43
N SER A 17 2.70 7.54 -10.63
CA SER A 17 2.81 7.62 -9.16
C SER A 17 4.24 7.42 -8.66
N ARG A 18 5.05 6.60 -9.35
CA ARG A 18 6.47 6.44 -9.03
C ARG A 18 7.25 7.74 -9.18
N GLU A 19 6.95 8.53 -10.21
CA GLU A 19 7.54 9.85 -10.43
C GLU A 19 7.12 10.89 -9.38
N ARG A 20 5.97 10.70 -8.74
CA ARG A 20 5.51 11.57 -7.62
C ARG A 20 6.17 11.21 -6.29
N GLY A 21 6.53 9.95 -6.11
CA GLY A 21 7.32 9.49 -4.97
C GLY A 21 6.94 8.09 -4.50
N LEU A 22 7.83 7.49 -3.71
CA LEU A 22 7.68 6.10 -3.25
C LEU A 22 6.38 5.88 -2.47
N ARG A 23 5.98 6.84 -1.62
CA ARG A 23 4.73 6.75 -0.84
C ARG A 23 3.52 6.59 -1.76
N ASP A 24 3.38 7.47 -2.75
CA ASP A 24 2.20 7.51 -3.61
C ASP A 24 2.13 6.25 -4.49
N TYR A 25 3.29 5.79 -5.00
CA TYR A 25 3.40 4.51 -5.68
C TYR A 25 2.95 3.34 -4.80
N THR A 26 3.48 3.23 -3.58
CA THR A 26 3.13 2.14 -2.65
C THR A 26 1.65 2.16 -2.29
N MET A 27 1.06 3.34 -2.06
CA MET A 27 -0.35 3.50 -1.75
C MET A 27 -1.26 3.01 -2.89
N ILE A 28 -0.95 3.40 -4.13
CA ILE A 28 -1.71 2.98 -5.31
C ILE A 28 -1.54 1.48 -5.56
N TYR A 29 -0.31 0.99 -5.50
CA TYR A 29 -0.03 -0.44 -5.66
C TYR A 29 -0.79 -1.29 -4.65
N LEU A 30 -0.78 -0.89 -3.38
CA LEU A 30 -1.46 -1.62 -2.31
C LEU A 30 -2.98 -1.67 -2.54
N THR A 31 -3.59 -0.54 -2.92
CA THR A 31 -5.02 -0.46 -3.27
C THR A 31 -5.37 -1.43 -4.40
N LEU A 32 -4.58 -1.45 -5.47
CA LEU A 32 -4.80 -2.33 -6.61
C LEU A 32 -4.64 -3.81 -6.27
N ALA A 33 -3.67 -4.14 -5.41
CA ALA A 33 -3.39 -5.53 -5.02
C ALA A 33 -4.39 -6.10 -4.01
N THR A 34 -4.98 -5.26 -3.16
CA THR A 34 -5.79 -5.70 -2.00
C THR A 34 -7.27 -5.34 -2.12
N GLY A 35 -7.63 -4.38 -2.97
CA GLY A 35 -8.99 -3.85 -3.08
C GLY A 35 -9.41 -2.94 -1.92
N LEU A 36 -8.46 -2.49 -1.08
CA LEU A 36 -8.75 -1.55 0.01
C LEU A 36 -9.38 -0.26 -0.54
N ARG A 37 -10.38 0.25 0.17
CA ARG A 37 -10.94 1.59 -0.08
C ARG A 37 -9.93 2.65 0.33
N CYS A 38 -10.03 3.83 -0.27
CA CYS A 38 -9.14 4.95 0.04
C CYS A 38 -9.10 5.28 1.55
N SER A 39 -10.24 5.20 2.25
CA SER A 39 -10.32 5.45 3.69
C SER A 39 -9.60 4.40 4.53
N GLU A 40 -9.56 3.15 4.07
CA GLU A 40 -8.87 2.05 4.76
C GLU A 40 -7.37 2.16 4.53
N LEU A 41 -6.96 2.43 3.29
CA LEU A 41 -5.56 2.63 2.90
C LEU A 41 -4.88 3.76 3.70
N ILE A 42 -5.50 4.94 3.78
CA ILE A 42 -4.93 6.07 4.54
C ILE A 42 -4.96 5.84 6.05
N GLY A 43 -5.80 4.90 6.51
CA GLY A 43 -5.93 4.52 7.91
C GLY A 43 -4.98 3.41 8.35
N LEU A 44 -4.21 2.82 7.42
CA LEU A 44 -3.26 1.75 7.74
C LEU A 44 -2.23 2.21 8.76
N LYS A 45 -2.00 1.35 9.74
CA LYS A 45 -0.97 1.49 10.74
C LYS A 45 0.11 0.44 10.52
N PHE A 46 1.28 0.66 11.12
CA PHE A 46 2.34 -0.35 11.09
C PHE A 46 1.89 -1.70 11.68
N GLU A 47 0.99 -1.69 12.67
CA GLU A 47 0.46 -2.90 13.32
C GLU A 47 -0.35 -3.80 12.37
N ASP A 48 -0.84 -3.24 11.26
CA ASP A 48 -1.58 -3.99 10.23
C ASP A 48 -0.66 -4.74 9.26
N ILE A 49 0.66 -4.52 9.32
CA ILE A 49 1.64 -5.09 8.40
C ILE A 49 2.29 -6.34 9.00
N ALA A 50 2.08 -7.48 8.34
CA ALA A 50 2.65 -8.77 8.71
C ALA A 50 3.54 -9.34 7.59
N PRO A 51 4.85 -8.99 7.56
CA PRO A 51 5.75 -9.36 6.45
C PRO A 51 5.90 -10.87 6.22
N PHE A 52 5.66 -11.67 7.26
CA PHE A 52 5.83 -13.13 7.25
C PHE A 52 4.53 -13.89 7.53
N GLY A 53 3.37 -13.26 7.33
CA GLY A 53 2.06 -13.93 7.34
C GLY A 53 1.44 -14.17 8.71
N LEU A 54 2.09 -13.80 9.81
CA LEU A 54 1.50 -13.79 11.15
C LEU A 54 1.27 -12.35 11.61
N PRO A 55 0.02 -11.94 11.91
CA PRO A 55 -0.26 -10.65 12.54
C PRO A 55 0.57 -10.52 13.82
N ALA A 56 1.45 -9.52 13.88
CA ALA A 56 2.21 -9.25 15.09
C ALA A 56 1.25 -8.68 16.13
N LEU A 57 0.79 -9.52 17.07
CA LEU A 57 -0.03 -9.07 18.20
C LEU A 57 0.68 -8.02 19.07
N ILE A 58 2.01 -7.87 18.91
CA ILE A 58 2.84 -6.84 19.52
C ILE A 58 3.94 -6.50 18.51
N LEU A 59 3.91 -5.32 17.89
CA LEU A 59 5.06 -4.79 17.17
C LEU A 59 6.16 -4.45 18.18
N ILE A 60 6.98 -5.45 18.54
CA ILE A 60 8.25 -5.16 19.20
C ILE A 60 9.16 -4.60 18.13
N VAL A 61 9.29 -3.26 18.09
CA VAL A 61 10.38 -2.63 17.35
C VAL A 61 11.68 -3.16 17.97
N PRO A 62 12.51 -3.91 17.23
CA PRO A 62 13.80 -4.34 17.76
C PRO A 62 14.57 -3.09 18.17
N PRO A 63 15.26 -3.08 19.33
CA PRO A 63 16.08 -1.95 19.72
C PRO A 63 17.02 -1.65 18.55
N ARG A 64 17.00 -0.40 18.07
CA ARG A 64 17.91 0.05 17.02
C ARG A 64 19.31 -0.22 17.54
N LEU A 65 20.08 -1.02 16.83
CA LEU A 65 21.51 -1.20 17.10
C LEU A 65 22.14 0.20 17.04
N ALA A 66 22.67 0.66 18.17
CA ALA A 66 23.41 1.90 18.32
C ALA A 66 24.83 1.74 17.80
#